data_AF-A0AAP0BNX6-F1
#
_entry.id   AF-A0AAP0BNX6-F1
#
_cell.length_a   1.000
_cell.length_b   1.000
_cell.length_c   1.000
_cell.angle_alpha   90.00
_cell.angle_beta   90.00
_cell.angle_gamma   90.00
#
_symmetry.space_group_name_H-M   'P 1'
#
loop_
_entity.id
_entity.type
_entity.pdbx_description
1 polymer ?
#
loop_
_entity_poly.entity_id
_entity_poly.type
_entity_poly.pdbx_seq_one_letter_code
_entity_poly.pdbx_strand_id
1 'polypeptide(L)'
;MGKRSFNIEASITFYGMAQCTEDLQGITCMQCLEELTSRLINFCANRNGCYYMSSSCLLRFETYNFLLAATIPTYPEVDAPAPSPYSVA
;
A
#
# COMPACT_ATOMS: atom_id res chain seq x y z
N MET A 1 -32.97 -21.14 -34.85
CA MET A 1 -31.73 -20.60 -34.23
C MET A 1 -32.13 -19.70 -33.06
N GLY A 2 -31.96 -20.15 -31.82
CA GLY A 2 -32.32 -19.37 -30.63
C GLY A 2 -31.11 -18.63 -30.09
N LYS A 3 -31.19 -17.30 -29.96
CA LYS A 3 -30.19 -16.50 -29.23
C LYS A 3 -30.50 -16.63 -27.74
N ARG A 4 -29.62 -17.28 -26.98
CA ARG A 4 -29.68 -17.29 -25.51
C ARG A 4 -28.73 -16.25 -24.98
N SER A 5 -29.25 -15.34 -24.16
CA SER A 5 -28.47 -14.34 -23.45
C SER A 5 -28.33 -14.79 -22.00
N PHE A 6 -27.13 -14.68 -21.44
CA PHE A 6 -26.87 -14.86 -20.02
C PHE A 6 -26.21 -13.59 -19.49
N ASN A 7 -26.60 -13.14 -18.30
CA ASN A 7 -25.91 -12.07 -17.59
C ASN A 7 -24.73 -12.69 -16.83
N ILE A 8 -23.52 -12.25 -17.15
CA ILE A 8 -22.31 -12.64 -16.43
C ILE A 8 -21.99 -11.49 -15.47
N GLU A 9 -22.22 -11.71 -14.17
CA GLU A 9 -21.74 -10.80 -13.13
C GLU A 9 -20.27 -11.11 -12.87
N ALA A 10 -19.39 -10.16 -13.19
CA ALA A 10 -17.96 -10.26 -12.86
C ALA A 10 -17.72 -9.71 -11.45
N SER A 11 -17.10 -10.52 -10.58
CA SER A 11 -16.58 -10.04 -9.30
C SER A 11 -15.15 -9.55 -9.47
N ILE A 12 -14.84 -8.39 -8.88
CA ILE A 12 -13.48 -7.85 -8.81
C ILE A 12 -12.99 -8.04 -7.37
N THR A 13 -11.85 -8.72 -7.22
CA THR A 13 -11.18 -8.86 -5.92
C THR A 13 -10.13 -7.78 -5.78
N PHE A 14 -10.14 -7.09 -4.64
CA PHE A 14 -9.08 -6.17 -4.26
C PHE A 14 -8.27 -6.76 -3.11
N TYR A 15 -6.95 -6.65 -3.21
CA TYR A 15 -5.99 -6.98 -2.17
C TYR A 15 -5.50 -5.67 -1.57
N GLY A 16 -5.36 -5.61 -0.24
CA GLY A 16 -5.02 -4.36 0.45
C GLY A 16 -4.03 -4.57 1.59
N MET A 17 -3.17 -3.58 1.79
CA MET A 17 -2.18 -3.51 2.87
C MET A 17 -2.22 -2.12 3.49
N ALA A 18 -2.18 -2.08 4.82
CA ALA A 18 -1.99 -0.87 5.61
C ALA A 18 -0.82 -1.10 6.57
N GLN A 19 0.10 -0.14 6.66
CA GLN A 19 1.28 -0.26 7.52
C GLN A 19 1.60 1.11 8.12
N CYS A 20 2.04 1.10 9.38
CA CYS A 20 2.63 2.24 10.06
C CYS A 20 4.12 1.97 10.29
N THR A 21 4.90 3.02 10.50
CA THR A 21 6.27 2.87 10.99
C THR A 21 6.24 2.35 12.43
N GLU A 22 7.27 1.60 12.83
CA GLU A 22 7.30 0.86 14.10
C GLU A 22 7.30 1.76 15.34
N ASP A 23 7.69 3.02 15.18
CA ASP A 23 7.75 4.03 16.25
C ASP A 23 6.37 4.60 16.63
N LEU A 24 5.33 4.36 15.83
CA LEU A 24 4.00 4.89 16.09
C LEU A 24 3.23 4.07 17.13
N GLN A 25 2.66 4.77 18.10
CA GLN A 25 1.66 4.19 19.01
C GLN A 25 0.39 3.80 18.24
N GLY A 26 -0.33 2.79 18.72
CA GLY A 26 -1.51 2.24 18.05
C GLY A 26 -2.58 3.27 17.70
N ILE A 27 -2.87 4.23 18.60
CA ILE A 27 -3.87 5.28 18.33
C ILE A 27 -3.41 6.26 17.24
N THR A 28 -2.14 6.65 17.26
CA THR A 28 -1.55 7.55 16.25
C THR A 28 -1.47 6.85 14.90
N CYS A 29 -1.14 5.56 14.89
CA CYS A 29 -1.19 4.74 13.67
C CYS A 29 -2.60 4.68 13.07
N MET A 30 -3.63 4.45 13.91
CA MET A 30 -5.02 4.42 13.46
C MET A 30 -5.44 5.76 12.86
N GLN A 31 -5.14 6.88 13.53
CA GLN A 31 -5.42 8.23 13.02
C GLN A 31 -4.74 8.49 11.68
N CYS A 32 -3.46 8.11 11.56
CA CYS A 32 -2.71 8.27 10.31
C CYS A 32 -3.38 7.49 9.17
N LEU A 33 -3.78 6.24 9.41
CA LEU A 33 -4.43 5.40 8.40
C LEU A 33 -5.84 5.91 8.04
N GLU A 34 -6.60 6.45 8.99
CA GLU A 34 -7.89 7.10 8.75
C GLU A 34 -7.74 8.33 7.84
N GLU A 35 -6.73 9.16 8.11
CA GLU A 35 -6.41 10.31 7.26
C GLU A 35 -6.05 9.87 5.84
N LEU A 36 -5.23 8.83 5.67
CA LEU A 36 -4.91 8.30 4.35
C LEU A 36 -6.16 7.78 3.64
N THR A 37 -7.01 7.04 4.35
CA THR A 37 -8.27 6.50 3.82
C THR A 37 -9.18 7.61 3.30
N SER A 38 -9.31 8.71 4.05
CA SER A 38 -10.12 9.87 3.64
C SER A 38 -9.63 10.50 2.33
N ARG A 39 -8.30 10.53 2.11
CA ARG A 39 -7.69 11.09 0.89
C ARG A 39 -7.79 10.15 -0.30
N LEU A 40 -7.67 8.84 -0.04
CA LEU A 40 -7.74 7.79 -1.07
C LEU A 40 -9.07 7.80 -1.82
N ILE A 41 -10.20 8.03 -1.13
CA ILE A 41 -11.53 8.05 -1.75
C ILE A 41 -11.56 9.01 -2.96
N ASN A 42 -10.95 10.18 -2.83
CA ASN A 42 -10.91 11.17 -3.90
C ASN A 42 -9.75 10.92 -4.88
N PHE A 43 -8.56 10.58 -4.37
CA PHE A 43 -7.36 10.44 -5.19
C PHE A 43 -7.39 9.21 -6.12
N CYS A 44 -8.02 8.14 -5.64
CA CYS A 44 -8.03 6.83 -6.29
C CYS A 44 -9.38 6.47 -6.89
N ALA A 45 -10.30 7.45 -6.98
CA ALA A 45 -11.61 7.23 -7.58
C ALA A 45 -11.46 6.58 -8.97
N ASN A 46 -12.20 5.49 -9.19
CA ASN A 46 -12.21 4.72 -10.44
C ASN A 46 -10.86 4.08 -10.84
N ARG A 47 -9.93 3.87 -9.90
CA ARG A 47 -8.68 3.14 -10.17
C ARG A 47 -8.75 1.68 -9.70
N ASN A 48 -8.17 0.79 -10.49
CA ASN A 48 -8.04 -0.64 -10.17
C ASN A 48 -6.94 -0.94 -9.13
N GLY A 49 -6.29 0.11 -8.63
CA GLY A 49 -5.22 0.03 -7.67
C GLY A 49 -4.78 1.43 -7.25
N CYS A 50 -4.30 1.56 -6.03
CA CYS A 50 -3.77 2.80 -5.52
C CYS A 50 -2.73 2.55 -4.43
N TYR A 51 -1.79 3.47 -4.35
CA TYR A 51 -0.76 3.50 -3.33
C TYR A 51 -0.63 4.93 -2.82
N TYR A 52 -0.74 5.10 -1.51
CA TYR A 52 -0.59 6.39 -0.86
C TYR A 52 0.22 6.22 0.42
N MET A 53 1.18 7.11 0.65
CA MET A 53 2.10 7.04 1.78
C MET A 53 2.33 8.43 2.36
N SER A 54 2.36 8.52 3.68
CA SER A 54 2.88 9.65 4.45
C SER A 54 4.26 9.28 5.03
N SER A 55 4.86 10.15 5.84
CA SER A 55 6.10 9.82 6.55
C SER A 55 5.97 8.62 7.51
N SER A 56 4.75 8.32 7.96
CA SER A 56 4.53 7.45 9.12
C SER A 56 3.53 6.31 8.87
N CYS A 57 2.77 6.37 7.78
CA CYS A 57 1.88 5.28 7.40
C CYS A 57 1.69 5.20 5.89
N LEU A 58 1.25 4.03 5.42
CA LEU A 58 0.93 3.77 4.03
C LEU A 58 -0.33 2.94 3.91
N LEU A 59 -1.00 3.10 2.78
CA LEU A 59 -2.11 2.24 2.37
C LEU A 59 -1.97 1.94 0.87
N ARG A 60 -2.05 0.66 0.55
CA ARG A 60 -2.00 0.15 -0.82
C ARG A 60 -3.16 -0.78 -1.07
N PHE A 61 -3.79 -0.67 -2.23
CA PHE A 61 -4.68 -1.70 -2.74
C PHE A 61 -4.46 -1.95 -4.22
N GLU A 62 -4.71 -3.17 -4.69
CA GLU A 62 -4.57 -3.57 -6.09
C GLU A 62 -5.60 -4.65 -6.42
N THR A 63 -5.90 -4.84 -7.70
CA THR A 63 -6.73 -5.96 -8.20
C THR A 63 -5.98 -7.29 -8.36
N TYR A 64 -4.66 -7.29 -8.13
CA TYR A 64 -3.82 -8.49 -8.09
C TYR A 64 -3.24 -8.69 -6.68
N ASN A 65 -2.96 -9.96 -6.33
CA ASN A 65 -2.44 -10.29 -5.01
C ASN A 65 -0.96 -9.91 -4.89
N PHE A 66 -0.68 -8.77 -4.24
CA PHE A 66 0.69 -8.32 -3.94
C PHE A 66 1.17 -8.68 -2.53
N LEU A 67 0.31 -9.28 -1.69
CA LEU A 67 0.61 -9.52 -0.28
C LEU A 67 1.74 -10.54 -0.08
N LEU A 68 1.95 -11.41 -1.05
CA LEU A 68 3.00 -12.45 -1.02
C LEU A 68 4.39 -11.93 -1.42
N ALA A 69 4.48 -10.72 -1.98
CA ALA A 69 5.76 -10.11 -2.38
C ALA A 69 6.51 -9.43 -1.20
N ALA A 70 5.95 -9.46 0.01
CA ALA A 70 6.62 -9.00 1.24
C ALA A 70 7.72 -9.96 1.74
N THR A 71 8.18 -10.89 0.91
CA THR A 71 9.49 -11.49 1.11
C THR A 71 10.50 -10.38 1.04
N ILE A 72 11.08 -10.04 2.20
CA ILE A 72 12.29 -9.24 2.34
C ILE A 72 13.17 -9.58 1.14
N PRO A 73 13.46 -8.63 0.22
CA PRO A 73 14.54 -8.85 -0.71
C PRO A 73 15.72 -9.16 0.20
N THR A 74 16.23 -10.38 0.15
CA THR A 74 17.53 -10.70 0.71
C THR A 74 18.51 -9.90 -0.14
N TYR A 75 18.56 -8.60 0.11
CA TYR A 75 19.69 -7.80 -0.27
C TYR A 75 20.85 -8.54 0.40
N PRO A 76 21.82 -9.08 -0.36
CA PRO A 76 23.07 -9.43 0.29
C PRO A 76 23.47 -8.20 1.09
N GLU A 77 23.89 -8.37 2.35
CA GLU A 77 24.49 -7.29 3.14
C GLU A 77 25.65 -6.72 2.32
N VAL A 78 25.37 -5.75 1.47
CA VAL A 78 26.40 -4.92 0.85
C VAL A 78 26.66 -3.89 1.92
N ASP A 79 27.70 -4.15 2.70
CA ASP A 79 28.27 -3.29 3.72
C ASP A 79 27.90 -1.83 3.47
N ALA A 80 27.02 -1.29 4.32
CA ALA A 80 26.58 0.09 4.20
C ALA A 80 27.82 1.00 4.14
N PRO A 81 27.98 1.86 3.13
CA PRO A 81 29.09 2.79 3.11
C PRO A 81 28.99 3.69 4.35
N ALA A 82 30.13 3.86 5.03
CA ALA A 82 30.24 4.60 6.27
C ALA A 82 29.53 5.98 6.21
N PRO A 83 28.90 6.43 7.30
CA PRO A 83 28.21 7.72 7.31
C PRO A 83 29.18 8.85 6.94
N SER A 84 28.74 9.68 5.98
CA SER A 84 29.47 10.86 5.51
C SER A 84 29.74 11.82 6.68
N PRO A 85 30.97 12.37 6.84
CA PRO A 85 31.33 13.22 7.98
C PRO A 85 30.73 14.64 7.94
N TYR A 86 29.77 14.92 7.07
CA TYR A 86 29.23 16.27 6.87
C TYR A 86 27.80 16.41 7.40
N SER A 87 27.67 16.48 8.72
CA SER A 87 26.56 17.18 9.38
C SER A 87 26.91 17.50 10.84
N VAL A 88 27.80 18.49 11.03
CA VAL A 88 27.76 19.34 12.21
C VAL A 88 27.64 20.78 11.71
N ALA A 89 26.45 21.36 11.88
CA ALA A 89 26.21 22.79 11.90
C ALA A 89 25.28 23.09 13.07
#